data_AF-A0A1R3HDX1-F1
#
_entry.id   AF-A0A1R3HDX1-F1
#
_cell.length_a   1.000
_cell.length_b   1.000
_cell.length_c   1.000
_cell.angle_alpha   90.00
_cell.angle_beta   90.00
_cell.angle_gamma   90.00
#
_symmetry.space_group_name_H-M   'P 1'
#
loop_
_entity.id
_entity.type
_entity.pdbx_description
1 polymer ?
#
loop_
_entity_poly.entity_id
_entity_poly.type
_entity_poly.pdbx_seq_one_letter_code
_entity_poly.pdbx_strand_id
1 'polypeptide(L)'
;MTEFRKLRETPDWEFMRENQDKITFLYGIDDHWGPLQMFEEISKQASGIGLSIEREGHTHSFCCTEAGSVWVARHVASSLKNKLPVSCW
;
A
#
# COMPACT_ATOMS: atom_id res chain seq x y z
N MET A 1 -0.97 13.88 16.20
CA MET A 1 -1.80 12.93 16.97
C MET A 1 -2.82 12.40 15.99
N THR A 2 -2.63 11.20 15.44
CA THR A 2 -3.60 10.59 14.52
C THR A 2 -4.82 10.15 15.33
N GLU A 3 -6.02 10.38 14.82
CA GLU A 3 -7.28 10.22 15.59
C GLU A 3 -7.61 8.77 15.98
N PHE A 4 -6.90 7.78 15.44
CA PHE A 4 -7.21 6.36 15.65
C PHE A 4 -6.10 5.66 16.41
N ARG A 5 -6.21 5.60 17.75
CA ARG A 5 -5.26 4.85 18.62
C ARG A 5 -5.47 3.33 18.55
N LYS A 6 -6.65 2.88 18.13
CA LYS A 6 -7.02 1.48 17.90
C LYS A 6 -8.01 1.41 16.76
N LEU A 7 -7.90 0.37 15.94
CA LEU A 7 -8.94 0.05 14.97
C LEU A 7 -10.23 -0.27 15.71
N ARG A 8 -11.34 0.19 15.13
CA ARG A 8 -12.67 -0.11 15.66
C ARG A 8 -12.96 -1.62 15.64
N GLU A 9 -12.44 -2.30 14.62
CA GLU A 9 -12.57 -3.74 14.40
C GLU A 9 -11.22 -4.29 13.94
N THR A 10 -10.90 -5.51 14.37
CA THR A 10 -9.67 -6.19 13.95
C THR A 10 -9.81 -6.60 12.48
N PRO A 11 -8.85 -6.24 11.60
CA PRO A 11 -8.83 -6.71 10.23
C PRO A 11 -8.78 -8.24 10.15
N ASP A 12 -9.36 -8.79 9.07
CA ASP A 12 -9.28 -10.23 8.80
C ASP A 12 -7.85 -10.59 8.34
N TRP A 13 -6.99 -10.85 9.31
CA TRP A 13 -5.58 -11.16 9.04
C TRP A 13 -5.39 -12.51 8.35
N GLU A 14 -6.31 -13.45 8.53
CA GLU A 14 -6.27 -14.75 7.85
C GLU A 14 -6.49 -14.55 6.35
N PHE A 15 -7.57 -13.86 5.98
CA PHE A 15 -7.84 -13.50 4.60
C PHE A 15 -6.67 -12.74 3.94
N MET A 16 -6.10 -11.78 4.67
CA MET A 16 -4.98 -10.97 4.17
C MET A 16 -3.74 -11.82 3.88
N ARG A 17 -3.39 -12.77 4.76
CA ARG A 17 -2.25 -13.67 4.55
C ARG A 17 -2.51 -14.65 3.40
N GLU A 18 -3.71 -15.21 3.32
CA GLU A 18 -4.09 -16.14 2.25
C GLU A 18 -4.04 -15.50 0.85
N ASN A 19 -4.23 -14.19 0.77
CA ASN A 19 -4.25 -13.44 -0.49
C ASN A 19 -3.07 -12.46 -0.62
N GLN A 20 -1.98 -12.69 0.11
CA GLN A 20 -0.87 -11.74 0.22
C GLN A 20 -0.17 -11.43 -1.12
N ASP A 21 -0.22 -12.37 -2.06
CA ASP A 21 0.31 -12.25 -3.42
C ASP A 21 -0.59 -11.39 -4.33
N LYS A 22 -1.87 -11.25 -4.00
CA LYS A 22 -2.88 -10.50 -4.77
C LYS A 22 -3.09 -9.07 -4.26
N ILE A 23 -2.68 -8.79 -3.03
CA ILE A 23 -2.90 -7.51 -2.35
C ILE A 23 -1.59 -6.72 -2.31
N THR A 24 -1.69 -5.40 -2.38
CA THR A 24 -0.59 -4.48 -2.05
C THR A 24 -1.18 -3.19 -1.50
N PHE A 25 -0.52 -2.56 -0.52
CA PHE A 25 -0.92 -1.27 0.02
C PHE A 25 0.11 -0.21 -0.31
N LEU A 26 -0.38 0.94 -0.77
CA LEU A 26 0.39 2.14 -0.99
C LEU A 26 -0.09 3.21 -0.01
N TYR A 27 0.85 3.82 0.71
CA TYR A 27 0.61 4.91 1.65
C TYR A 27 1.32 6.16 1.17
N GLY A 28 0.78 7.34 1.47
CA GLY A 28 1.54 8.59 1.36
C GLY A 28 2.21 8.92 2.69
N ILE A 29 3.41 9.49 2.64
CA ILE A 29 4.16 9.84 3.86
C ILE A 29 3.43 10.82 4.78
N ASP A 30 2.58 11.69 4.21
CA ASP A 30 1.79 12.70 4.92
C ASP A 30 0.33 12.71 4.43
N ASP A 31 -0.18 11.52 4.12
CA ASP A 31 -1.50 11.31 3.54
C ASP A 31 -2.63 11.79 4.48
N HIS A 32 -2.40 11.83 5.79
CA HIS A 32 -3.36 12.15 6.87
C HIS A 32 -4.61 11.23 6.93
N TRP A 33 -5.00 10.59 5.84
CA TRP A 33 -6.16 9.70 5.74
C TRP A 33 -5.76 8.23 5.88
N GLY A 34 -4.59 7.86 5.36
CA GLY A 34 -3.94 6.56 5.56
C GLY A 34 -2.88 6.62 6.67
N PRO A 35 -3.20 6.30 7.94
CA PRO A 35 -2.21 6.38 9.02
C PRO A 35 -1.09 5.34 8.84
N LEU A 36 0.17 5.77 8.93
CA LEU A 36 1.34 4.87 8.87
C LEU A 36 1.36 3.82 9.99
N GLN A 37 0.59 4.01 11.07
CA GLN A 37 0.36 2.95 12.06
C GLN A 37 -0.22 1.68 11.41
N MET A 38 -1.11 1.81 10.41
CA MET A 38 -1.64 0.64 9.69
C MET A 38 -0.58 -0.05 8.84
N PHE A 39 0.33 0.71 8.24
CA PHE A 39 1.49 0.15 7.55
C PHE A 39 2.30 -0.73 8.51
N GLU A 40 2.58 -0.23 9.72
CA GLU A 40 3.31 -1.00 10.73
C GLU A 40 2.55 -2.24 11.20
N GLU A 41 1.23 -2.14 11.42
CA GLU A 41 0.40 -3.26 11.85
C GLU A 41 0.34 -4.37 10.78
N ILE A 42 0.14 -4.02 9.51
CA ILE A 42 0.13 -4.99 8.41
C ILE A 42 1.50 -5.64 8.25
N SER A 43 2.60 -4.87 8.37
CA SER A 43 3.95 -5.42 8.27
C SER A 43 4.25 -6.50 9.31
N LYS A 44 3.59 -6.42 10.49
CA LYS A 44 3.72 -7.40 11.58
C LYS A 44 2.79 -8.60 11.40
N GLN A 45 1.54 -8.39 10.96
CA GLN A 45 0.50 -9.42 10.93
C GLN A 45 0.43 -10.20 9.61
N ALA A 46 0.87 -9.59 8.51
CA ALA A 46 0.82 -10.12 7.15
C ALA A 46 2.04 -9.64 6.33
N SER A 47 3.24 -10.01 6.77
CA SER A 47 4.52 -9.55 6.23
C SER A 47 4.80 -9.92 4.76
N GLY A 48 4.04 -10.86 4.18
CA GLY A 48 4.15 -11.19 2.75
C GLY A 48 3.37 -10.25 1.82
N ILE A 49 2.58 -9.32 2.36
CA ILE A 49 1.89 -8.31 1.54
C ILE A 49 2.89 -7.24 1.11
N GLY A 50 2.84 -6.86 -0.17
CA GLY A 50 3.63 -5.74 -0.67
C GLY A 50 3.17 -4.42 -0.04
N LEU A 51 4.04 -3.76 0.71
CA LEU A 51 3.79 -2.46 1.33
C LEU A 51 4.72 -1.39 0.72
N SER A 52 4.19 -0.24 0.38
CA SER A 52 4.94 0.88 -0.21
C SER A 52 4.53 2.22 0.39
N ILE A 53 5.50 3.14 0.46
CA ILE A 53 5.29 4.52 0.93
C ILE A 53 5.76 5.47 -0.18
N GLU A 54 4.85 6.31 -0.66
CA GLU A 54 5.11 7.44 -1.53
C GLU A 54 5.85 8.54 -0.74
N ARG A 55 6.94 9.10 -1.30
CA ARG A 55 7.87 10.03 -0.63
C ARG A 55 8.16 11.32 -1.42
N GLU A 56 7.60 11.49 -2.60
CA GLU A 56 7.68 12.70 -3.45
C GLU A 56 6.71 13.80 -3.01
N GLY A 57 5.83 13.51 -2.03
CA GLY A 57 4.94 14.49 -1.44
C GLY A 57 3.56 14.52 -2.09
N HIS A 58 3.19 13.45 -2.80
CA HIS A 58 1.82 13.26 -3.25
C HIS A 58 0.98 12.88 -2.03
N THR A 59 0.05 13.74 -1.66
CA THR A 59 -0.88 13.50 -0.54
C THR A 59 -1.91 12.43 -0.92
N HIS A 60 -2.88 12.13 -0.03
CA HIS A 60 -3.91 11.09 -0.25
C HIS A 60 -4.56 11.11 -1.63
N SER A 61 -4.71 12.32 -2.19
CA SER A 61 -5.29 12.58 -3.49
C SER A 61 -4.32 12.25 -4.64
N PHE A 62 -3.68 11.08 -4.62
CA PHE A 62 -2.70 10.67 -5.63
C PHE A 62 -3.25 10.87 -7.04
N CYS A 63 -4.49 10.44 -7.29
CA CYS A 63 -5.12 10.48 -8.60
C CYS A 63 -5.81 11.83 -8.92
N CYS A 64 -5.65 12.85 -8.07
CA CYS A 64 -6.29 14.16 -8.28
C CYS A 64 -5.37 15.18 -8.96
N THR A 65 -4.10 14.84 -9.15
CA THR A 65 -3.15 15.63 -9.96
C THR A 65 -2.58 14.74 -11.06
N GLU A 66 -2.13 15.35 -12.15
CA GLU A 66 -1.47 14.61 -13.23
C GLU A 66 -0.19 13.93 -12.73
N ALA A 67 0.64 14.65 -11.96
CA ALA A 67 1.89 14.12 -11.42
C ALA A 67 1.67 12.90 -10.52
N GLY A 68 0.74 12.98 -9.57
CA GLY A 68 0.42 11.86 -8.69
C GLY A 68 -0.20 10.68 -9.44
N SER A 69 -1.05 10.94 -10.44
CA SER A 69 -1.65 9.90 -11.28
C SER A 69 -0.59 9.14 -12.07
N VAL A 70 0.35 9.86 -12.68
CA VAL A 70 1.48 9.27 -13.41
C VAL A 70 2.37 8.47 -12.47
N TRP A 71 2.63 8.97 -11.26
CA TRP A 71 3.43 8.27 -10.26
C TRP A 71 2.79 6.93 -9.87
N VAL A 72 1.51 6.94 -9.48
CA VAL A 72 0.79 5.71 -9.08
C VAL A 72 0.73 4.72 -10.23
N ALA A 73 0.45 5.19 -11.45
CA ALA A 73 0.42 4.32 -12.62
C ALA A 73 1.77 3.63 -12.86
N ARG A 74 2.89 4.36 -12.73
CA ARG A 74 4.24 3.80 -12.85
C ARG A 74 4.56 2.81 -11.73
N HIS A 75 4.16 3.14 -10.50
CA HIS A 75 4.34 2.27 -9.34
C HIS A 75 3.59 0.94 -9.54
N VAL A 76 2.30 0.99 -9.87
CA VAL A 76 1.47 -0.19 -10.12
C VAL A 76 2.01 -1.03 -11.29
N ALA A 77 2.37 -0.39 -12.41
CA ALA A 77 2.92 -1.09 -13.57
C ALA A 77 4.22 -1.83 -13.24
N SER A 78 5.09 -1.23 -12.42
CA SER A 78 6.35 -1.86 -11.98
C SER A 78 6.07 -3.03 -11.03
N SER A 79 5.15 -2.86 -10.09
CA SER A 79 4.73 -3.92 -9.16
C SER A 79 4.13 -5.13 -9.87
N LEU A 80 3.31 -4.91 -10.91
CA LEU A 80 2.76 -5.99 -11.73
C LEU A 80 3.85 -6.74 -12.50
N LYS A 81 4.79 -6.02 -13.12
CA LYS A 81 5.92 -6.64 -13.85
C LYS A 81 6.76 -7.56 -12.96
N ASN A 82 7.00 -7.15 -11.71
CA ASN A 82 7.78 -7.94 -10.75
C ASN A 82 7.02 -9.18 -10.24
N LYS A 83 5.69 -9.21 -10.35
CA LYS A 83 4.85 -10.36 -9.98
C LYS A 83 4.60 -11.33 -11.13
N LEU A 84 4.79 -10.91 -12.37
CA LEU A 84 4.71 -11.82 -13.51
C LEU A 84 5.90 -12.78 -13.45
N PRO A 85 5.70 -14.10 -13.57
CA PRO A 85 6.81 -15.02 -13.75
C PRO A 85 7.60 -14.53 -14.96
N VAL A 86 8.92 -14.54 -14.87
CA VAL A 86 9.80 -14.31 -16.02
C VAL A 86 9.52 -15.44 -17.00
N SER A 87 8.49 -15.29 -17.83
CA SER A 87 8.26 -16.20 -18.94
C SER A 87 9.48 -16.06 -19.83
N CYS A 88 10.22 -17.17 -19.95
CA CYS A 88 11.27 -17.38 -20.94
C CYS A 88 10.91 -16.65 -22.23
N TRP A 89 11.63 -15.56 -22.50
CA TRP A 89 11.76 -15.00 -23.84
C TRP A 89 13.01 -15.61 -24.46
#